data_AF-A0A662GAT6-F1
#
_entry.id   AF-A0A662GAT6-F1
#
_cell.length_a   1.000
_cell.length_b   1.000
_cell.length_c   1.000
_cell.angle_alpha   90.00
_cell.angle_beta   90.00
_cell.angle_gamma   90.00
#
_symmetry.space_group_name_H-M   'P 1'
#
loop_
_entity.id
_entity.type
_entity.pdbx_description
1 polymer ?
#
loop_
_entity_poly.entity_id
_entity_poly.type
_entity_poly.pdbx_seq_one_letter_code
_entity_poly.pdbx_strand_id
1 'polypeptide(L)'
;MKKLIKYEIIGVIAGIISIASFFLPWIYVEIYLIGIQPYNGRTIAAAHPTFYLLYISFLISVLVMYARNNFYAREIYMFSYIICSVLTTIPLFDIFLMNKDIKLILGYAYDIGMRFAYYGYGFYLPILSSILFLYAAYISYKEIPKRPKPIKKKEEKRDVKLKEEKIEKQVPRSLKGLIREKKLLERKLTKLEEKKKKIGKKKYKALKKRYEERLKKLEENIKKLSK
;
A
#
# COMPACT_ATOMS: atom_id res chain seq x y z
N MET A 1 25.52 -9.16 7.87
CA MET A 1 24.31 -8.98 7.02
C MET A 1 24.68 -8.15 5.78
N LYS A 2 24.84 -8.75 4.59
CA LYS A 2 25.29 -8.02 3.37
C LYS A 2 24.65 -8.48 2.04
N LYS A 3 23.42 -9.03 2.03
CA LYS A 3 22.85 -9.66 0.82
C LYS A 3 21.51 -9.10 0.28
N LEU A 4 21.06 -7.92 0.70
CA LEU A 4 19.74 -7.36 0.29
C LEU A 4 19.79 -6.24 -0.77
N ILE A 5 20.93 -5.99 -1.41
CA ILE A 5 21.15 -4.77 -2.23
C ILE A 5 20.67 -4.94 -3.70
N LYS A 6 20.33 -6.16 -4.14
CA LYS A 6 20.15 -6.46 -5.57
C LYS A 6 18.93 -5.78 -6.19
N TYR A 7 17.75 -5.86 -5.57
CA TYR A 7 16.52 -5.33 -6.17
C TYR A 7 16.43 -3.81 -6.12
N GLU A 8 17.00 -3.17 -5.10
CA GLU A 8 17.05 -1.70 -4.97
C GLU A 8 17.92 -1.09 -6.07
N ILE A 9 19.11 -1.66 -6.30
CA ILE A 9 19.99 -1.22 -7.39
C ILE A 9 19.31 -1.38 -8.75
N ILE A 10 18.66 -2.52 -9.00
CA ILE A 10 17.93 -2.75 -10.27
C ILE A 10 16.83 -1.70 -10.44
N GLY A 11 16.07 -1.41 -9.38
CA GLY A 11 15.03 -0.37 -9.41
C GLY A 11 15.58 1.03 -9.71
N VAL A 12 16.72 1.40 -9.12
CA VAL A 12 17.37 2.69 -9.40
C VAL A 12 17.91 2.74 -10.83
N ILE A 13 18.57 1.68 -11.31
CA ILE A 13 19.04 1.57 -12.70
C ILE A 13 17.86 1.71 -13.68
N ALA A 14 16.75 1.01 -13.42
CA ALA A 14 15.53 1.15 -14.20
C ALA A 14 15.03 2.59 -14.22
N GLY A 15 14.97 3.25 -13.05
CA GLY A 15 14.59 4.66 -12.95
C GLY A 15 15.51 5.59 -13.77
N ILE A 16 16.83 5.36 -13.73
CA ILE A 16 17.80 6.15 -14.51
C ILE A 16 17.55 5.94 -16.01
N ILE A 17 17.31 4.71 -16.45
CA ILE A 17 16.97 4.39 -17.84
C ILE A 17 15.68 5.12 -18.25
N SER A 18 14.68 5.13 -17.36
CA SER A 18 13.41 5.84 -17.58
C SER A 18 13.60 7.35 -17.76
N ILE A 19 14.46 8.00 -16.96
CA ILE A 19 14.76 9.43 -17.14
C ILE A 19 15.64 9.66 -18.37
N ALA A 20 16.63 8.81 -18.62
CA ALA A 20 17.51 8.96 -19.78
C ALA A 20 16.71 8.96 -21.09
N SER A 21 15.69 8.09 -21.16
CA SER A 21 14.70 8.09 -22.24
C SER A 21 14.11 9.49 -22.51
N PHE A 22 13.78 10.26 -21.47
CA PHE A 22 13.18 11.59 -21.61
C PHE A 22 14.05 12.56 -22.42
N PHE A 23 15.37 12.41 -22.37
CA PHE A 23 16.32 13.29 -23.06
C PHE A 23 16.73 12.77 -24.44
N LEU A 24 16.39 11.53 -24.77
CA LEU A 24 16.77 10.91 -26.05
C LEU A 24 15.69 11.12 -27.11
N PRO A 25 16.02 10.95 -28.41
CA PRO A 25 15.04 11.01 -29.49
C PRO A 25 13.97 9.93 -29.32
N TRP A 26 12.70 10.31 -29.35
CA TRP A 26 11.55 9.39 -29.30
C TRP A 26 10.94 9.16 -30.67
N ILE A 27 10.77 10.22 -31.45
CA ILE A 27 10.18 10.17 -32.78
C ILE A 27 11.08 10.97 -33.72
N TYR A 28 11.33 10.42 -34.89
CA TYR A 28 11.97 11.07 -36.02
C TYR A 28 10.89 11.51 -37.00
N VAL A 29 10.82 12.82 -37.28
CA VAL A 29 9.86 13.38 -38.24
C VAL A 29 10.62 13.82 -39.49
N GLU A 30 10.21 13.32 -40.64
CA GLU A 30 10.77 13.72 -41.92
C GLU A 30 10.14 15.04 -42.39
N ILE A 31 10.96 16.06 -42.63
CA ILE A 31 10.52 17.35 -43.17
C ILE A 31 11.05 17.46 -44.60
N TYR A 32 10.14 17.62 -45.57
CA TYR A 32 10.38 17.63 -47.03
C TYR A 32 11.53 18.54 -47.53
N LEU A 33 12.00 19.48 -46.70
CA LEU A 33 13.07 20.44 -47.03
C LEU A 33 14.31 20.34 -46.12
N ILE A 34 14.24 19.66 -44.98
CA ILE A 34 15.25 19.77 -43.90
C ILE A 34 15.78 18.39 -43.46
N GLY A 35 15.24 17.30 -44.02
CA GLY A 35 15.59 15.94 -43.62
C GLY A 35 14.89 15.54 -42.32
N ILE A 36 15.41 14.51 -41.64
CA ILE A 36 14.79 13.91 -40.47
C ILE A 36 15.17 14.68 -39.20
N GLN A 37 14.19 15.25 -38.48
CA GLN A 37 14.41 15.91 -37.19
C GLN A 37 13.98 15.04 -35.99
N PRO A 38 14.84 14.92 -34.95
CA PRO A 38 14.50 14.19 -33.73
C PRO A 38 13.65 15.03 -32.77
N TYR A 39 12.51 14.49 -32.34
CA TYR A 39 11.75 14.97 -31.21
C TYR A 39 12.13 14.16 -29.97
N ASN A 40 12.72 14.82 -28.98
CA ASN A 40 13.04 14.20 -27.70
C ASN A 40 11.83 14.22 -26.75
N GLY A 41 11.90 13.40 -25.69
CA GLY A 41 10.81 13.26 -24.72
C GLY A 41 10.48 14.56 -24.01
N ARG A 42 11.46 15.45 -23.81
CA ARG A 42 11.26 16.79 -23.23
C ARG A 42 10.39 17.69 -24.09
N THR A 43 10.63 17.71 -25.40
CA THR A 43 9.82 18.48 -26.35
C THR A 43 8.39 17.93 -26.40
N ILE A 44 8.24 16.60 -26.40
CA ILE A 44 6.92 15.95 -26.37
C ILE A 44 6.19 16.24 -25.04
N ALA A 45 6.91 16.27 -23.92
CA ALA A 45 6.34 16.52 -22.59
C ALA A 45 5.68 17.90 -22.43
N ALA A 46 6.08 18.89 -23.24
CA ALA A 46 5.45 20.21 -23.25
C ALA A 46 4.00 20.14 -23.74
N ALA A 47 3.72 19.23 -24.70
CA ALA A 47 2.38 18.98 -25.21
C ALA A 47 1.67 17.83 -24.49
N HIS A 48 2.42 16.83 -23.99
CA HIS A 48 1.92 15.62 -23.33
C HIS A 48 2.55 15.44 -21.95
N PRO A 49 1.95 16.03 -20.89
CA PRO A 49 2.51 16.01 -19.53
C PRO A 49 2.71 14.60 -18.95
N THR A 50 2.09 13.58 -19.51
CA THR A 50 2.28 12.17 -19.13
C THR A 50 3.72 11.69 -19.26
N PHE A 51 4.55 12.34 -20.09
CA PHE A 51 5.99 12.04 -20.15
C PHE A 51 6.73 12.36 -18.85
N TYR A 52 6.20 13.22 -17.98
CA TYR A 52 6.75 13.45 -16.65
C TYR A 52 6.58 12.24 -15.71
N LEU A 53 5.74 11.26 -16.06
CA LEU A 53 5.62 10.01 -15.31
C LEU A 53 6.94 9.22 -15.28
N LEU A 54 7.80 9.39 -16.28
CA LEU A 54 9.16 8.81 -16.30
C LEU A 54 10.02 9.33 -15.14
N TYR A 55 9.92 10.62 -14.82
CA TYR A 55 10.57 11.20 -13.64
C TYR A 55 9.98 10.66 -12.34
N ILE A 56 8.66 10.53 -12.28
CA ILE A 56 7.98 10.02 -11.09
C ILE A 56 8.43 8.58 -10.80
N SER A 57 8.57 7.73 -11.82
CA SER A 57 9.11 6.37 -11.67
C SER A 57 10.51 6.34 -11.08
N PHE A 58 11.39 7.26 -11.49
CA PHE A 58 12.72 7.40 -10.88
C PHE A 58 12.66 7.90 -9.44
N LEU A 59 11.84 8.92 -9.15
CA LEU A 59 11.70 9.42 -7.79
C LEU A 59 11.20 8.33 -6.84
N ILE A 60 10.23 7.53 -7.28
CA ILE A 60 9.74 6.38 -6.50
C ILE A 60 10.87 5.37 -6.28
N SER A 61 11.66 5.03 -7.29
CA SER A 61 12.74 4.04 -7.13
C SER A 61 13.84 4.51 -6.18
N VAL A 62 14.20 5.80 -6.20
CA VAL A 62 15.11 6.42 -5.24
C VAL A 62 14.51 6.44 -3.84
N LEU A 63 13.24 6.82 -3.69
CA LEU A 63 12.53 6.81 -2.40
C LEU A 63 12.50 5.42 -1.77
N VAL A 64 12.27 4.38 -2.58
CA VAL A 64 12.29 2.99 -2.12
C VAL A 64 13.66 2.61 -1.54
N MET A 65 14.76 3.05 -2.17
CA MET A 65 16.12 2.84 -1.66
C MET A 65 16.36 3.55 -0.31
N TYR A 66 15.90 4.81 -0.15
CA TYR A 66 16.05 5.54 1.11
C TYR A 66 15.16 4.99 2.24
N ALA A 67 13.99 4.45 1.89
CA ALA A 67 13.01 3.99 2.85
C ALA A 67 13.22 2.55 3.36
N ARG A 68 14.36 1.94 2.99
CA ARG A 68 14.80 0.58 3.35
C ARG A 68 14.59 0.20 4.82
N ASN A 69 14.82 1.15 5.73
CA ASN A 69 14.77 0.91 7.18
C ASN A 69 13.39 1.15 7.81
N ASN A 70 12.45 1.77 7.07
CA ASN A 70 11.14 2.16 7.58
C ASN A 70 10.03 1.21 7.12
N PHE A 71 10.18 0.61 5.93
CA PHE A 71 9.21 -0.32 5.39
C PHE A 71 9.71 -1.76 5.50
N TYR A 72 9.07 -2.56 6.36
CA TYR A 72 9.27 -4.01 6.42
C TYR A 72 8.25 -4.83 5.63
N ALA A 73 7.32 -4.18 4.90
CA ALA A 73 6.31 -4.91 4.14
C ALA A 73 6.84 -5.15 2.72
N ARG A 74 7.21 -6.41 2.45
CA ARG A 74 7.47 -6.95 1.12
C ARG A 74 6.47 -6.45 0.07
N GLU A 75 5.20 -6.37 0.44
CA GLU A 75 4.11 -5.91 -0.40
C GLU A 75 4.38 -4.49 -0.91
N ILE A 76 4.86 -3.58 -0.04
CA ILE A 76 5.10 -2.18 -0.41
C ILE A 76 6.19 -2.08 -1.48
N TYR A 77 7.33 -2.75 -1.30
CA TYR A 77 8.40 -2.74 -2.31
C TYR A 77 7.95 -3.30 -3.65
N MET A 78 7.26 -4.45 -3.62
CA MET A 78 6.74 -5.07 -4.83
C MET A 78 5.74 -4.14 -5.55
N PHE A 79 4.80 -3.55 -4.81
CA PHE A 79 3.82 -2.62 -5.38
C PHE A 79 4.47 -1.35 -5.92
N SER A 80 5.45 -0.78 -5.23
CA SER A 80 6.17 0.41 -5.70
C SER A 80 6.82 0.16 -7.08
N TYR A 81 7.47 -0.98 -7.28
CA TYR A 81 8.08 -1.30 -8.57
C TYR A 81 7.05 -1.65 -9.65
N ILE A 82 5.93 -2.31 -9.30
CA ILE A 82 4.82 -2.53 -10.25
C ILE A 82 4.24 -1.19 -10.70
N ILE A 83 4.04 -0.25 -9.78
CA ILE A 83 3.58 1.10 -10.10
C ILE A 83 4.57 1.78 -11.05
N CYS A 84 5.87 1.73 -10.77
CA CYS A 84 6.90 2.29 -11.65
C CYS A 84 6.83 1.68 -13.06
N SER A 85 6.70 0.36 -13.17
CA SER A 85 6.55 -0.34 -14.45
C SER A 85 5.38 0.22 -15.25
N VAL A 86 4.21 0.39 -14.62
CA VAL A 86 3.00 0.96 -15.26
C VAL A 86 3.22 2.41 -15.67
N LEU A 87 3.80 3.22 -14.79
CA LEU A 87 4.08 4.63 -15.07
C LEU A 87 5.01 4.81 -16.26
N THR A 88 6.00 3.92 -16.44
CA THR A 88 6.88 3.95 -17.61
C THR A 88 6.23 3.52 -18.91
N THR A 89 5.14 2.75 -18.89
CA THR A 89 4.42 2.33 -20.09
C THR A 89 3.39 3.35 -20.57
N ILE A 90 2.84 4.20 -19.69
CA ILE A 90 1.81 5.20 -20.06
C ILE A 90 2.27 6.12 -21.21
N PRO A 91 3.49 6.71 -21.20
CA PRO A 91 3.97 7.54 -22.31
C PRO A 91 4.02 6.82 -23.66
N LEU A 92 4.23 5.50 -23.65
CA LEU A 92 4.20 4.70 -24.88
C LEU A 92 2.79 4.68 -25.47
N PHE A 93 1.77 4.50 -24.62
CA PHE A 93 0.37 4.54 -25.06
C PHE A 93 0.00 5.90 -25.61
N ASP A 94 0.46 6.99 -25.01
CA ASP A 94 0.20 8.34 -25.54
C ASP A 94 0.83 8.52 -26.92
N ILE A 95 2.05 8.04 -27.16
CA ILE A 95 2.61 8.03 -28.51
C ILE A 95 1.76 7.19 -29.46
N PHE A 96 1.29 6.01 -29.05
CA PHE A 96 0.45 5.18 -29.92
C PHE A 96 -0.90 5.86 -30.23
N LEU A 97 -1.47 6.62 -29.29
CA LEU A 97 -2.67 7.41 -29.50
C LEU A 97 -2.39 8.61 -30.42
N MET A 98 -1.31 9.34 -30.18
CA MET A 98 -0.84 10.43 -31.04
C MET A 98 -0.55 9.95 -32.46
N ASN A 99 -0.07 8.72 -32.65
CA ASN A 99 0.14 8.16 -33.98
C ASN A 99 -1.14 7.98 -34.79
N LYS A 100 -2.32 7.88 -34.15
CA LYS A 100 -3.60 7.92 -34.86
C LYS A 100 -3.85 9.30 -35.47
N ASP A 101 -3.36 10.36 -34.84
CA ASP A 101 -3.47 11.76 -35.30
C ASP A 101 -2.29 12.16 -36.21
N ILE A 102 -1.09 11.60 -36.02
CA ILE A 102 0.06 11.78 -36.92
C ILE A 102 -0.23 11.20 -38.30
N LYS A 103 -1.03 10.13 -38.42
CA LYS A 103 -1.59 9.67 -39.70
C LYS A 103 -2.36 10.76 -40.45
N LEU A 104 -3.01 11.67 -39.72
CA LEU A 104 -3.77 12.78 -40.27
C LEU A 104 -2.85 13.94 -40.73
N ILE A 105 -1.71 14.13 -40.05
CA ILE A 105 -0.76 15.23 -40.29
C ILE A 105 0.30 14.86 -41.35
N LEU A 106 0.76 13.60 -41.40
CA LEU A 106 1.81 13.14 -42.34
C LEU A 106 1.27 12.56 -43.65
N GLY A 107 -0.06 12.50 -43.85
CA GLY A 107 -0.67 12.14 -45.13
C GLY A 107 -0.43 10.70 -45.64
N TYR A 108 0.33 9.87 -44.92
CA TYR A 108 0.67 8.51 -45.36
C TYR A 108 0.29 7.45 -44.32
N ALA A 109 -0.46 6.45 -44.79
CA ALA A 109 -0.71 5.22 -44.07
C ALA A 109 0.56 4.36 -44.09
N TYR A 110 1.52 4.65 -43.22
CA TYR A 110 2.70 3.79 -43.09
C TYR A 110 2.27 2.41 -42.60
N ASP A 111 2.72 1.39 -43.32
CA ASP A 111 2.57 -0.01 -42.99
C ASP A 111 3.17 -0.29 -41.60
N ILE A 112 2.56 -1.18 -40.83
CA ILE A 112 2.86 -1.37 -39.39
C ILE A 112 4.35 -1.72 -39.17
N GLY A 113 5.00 -2.35 -40.15
CA GLY A 113 6.42 -2.71 -40.12
C GLY A 113 7.40 -1.53 -40.27
N MET A 114 7.02 -0.44 -40.96
CA MET A 114 7.89 0.73 -41.14
C MET A 114 7.80 1.74 -39.98
N ARG A 115 6.80 1.60 -39.10
CA ARG A 115 6.56 2.55 -37.97
C ARG A 115 7.65 2.52 -36.91
N PHE A 116 8.34 1.39 -36.75
CA PHE A 116 9.42 1.26 -35.78
C PHE A 116 10.73 1.92 -36.23
N ALA A 117 10.93 2.10 -37.55
CA ALA A 117 12.12 2.75 -38.09
C ALA A 117 12.19 4.25 -37.73
N TYR A 118 11.04 4.88 -37.49
CA TYR A 118 10.93 6.29 -37.11
C TYR A 118 10.90 6.52 -35.60
N TYR A 119 10.92 5.47 -34.78
CA TYR A 119 11.08 5.62 -33.33
C TYR A 119 12.56 5.67 -32.96
N GLY A 120 12.92 6.69 -32.18
CA GLY A 120 14.27 6.81 -31.64
C GLY A 120 14.47 5.95 -30.39
N TYR A 121 15.73 5.86 -29.94
CA TYR A 121 16.11 5.09 -28.75
C TYR A 121 15.32 5.46 -27.49
N GLY A 122 14.87 6.72 -27.39
CA GLY A 122 14.00 7.21 -26.33
C GLY A 122 12.69 6.43 -26.20
N PHE A 123 12.15 5.86 -27.30
CA PHE A 123 10.93 5.05 -27.29
C PHE A 123 11.13 3.65 -26.69
N TYR A 124 12.29 3.03 -26.87
CA TYR A 124 12.54 1.66 -26.42
C TYR A 124 12.98 1.57 -24.96
N LEU A 125 13.60 2.62 -24.44
CA LEU A 125 14.11 2.67 -23.06
C LEU A 125 13.02 2.57 -21.98
N PRO A 126 11.81 3.14 -22.11
CA PRO A 126 10.72 2.92 -21.18
C PRO A 126 10.25 1.46 -21.15
N ILE A 127 10.30 0.76 -22.29
CA ILE A 127 9.97 -0.68 -22.35
C ILE A 127 11.00 -1.45 -21.52
N LEU A 128 12.29 -1.19 -21.75
CA LEU A 128 13.38 -1.81 -20.99
C LEU A 128 13.26 -1.49 -19.49
N SER A 129 13.00 -0.23 -19.14
CA SER A 129 12.78 0.20 -17.77
C SER A 129 11.60 -0.52 -17.12
N SER A 130 10.50 -0.68 -17.85
CA SER A 130 9.30 -1.35 -17.34
C SER A 130 9.59 -2.83 -17.01
N ILE A 131 10.31 -3.52 -17.89
CA ILE A 131 10.75 -4.90 -17.67
C ILE A 131 11.66 -5.00 -16.45
N LEU A 132 12.63 -4.09 -16.32
CA LEU A 132 13.54 -4.06 -15.17
C LEU A 132 12.81 -3.77 -13.85
N PHE A 133 11.79 -2.92 -13.87
CA PHE A 133 10.93 -2.69 -12.71
C PHE A 133 10.13 -3.92 -12.33
N LEU A 134 9.55 -4.65 -13.28
CA LEU A 134 8.88 -5.93 -12.99
C LEU A 134 9.85 -6.96 -12.43
N TYR A 135 11.08 -6.99 -12.94
CA TYR A 135 12.12 -7.87 -12.42
C TYR A 135 12.53 -7.49 -10.99
N ALA A 136 12.68 -6.20 -10.67
CA ALA A 136 12.92 -5.72 -9.32
C ALA A 136 11.74 -6.07 -8.37
N ALA A 137 10.49 -5.93 -8.84
CA ALA A 137 9.30 -6.34 -8.11
C ALA A 137 9.34 -7.84 -7.76
N TYR A 138 9.66 -8.67 -8.75
CA TYR A 138 9.77 -10.13 -8.58
C TYR A 138 10.85 -10.51 -7.57
N ILE A 139 12.04 -9.91 -7.65
CA ILE A 139 13.12 -10.16 -6.69
C ILE A 139 12.69 -9.70 -5.29
N SER A 140 12.11 -8.50 -5.16
CA SER A 140 11.65 -7.99 -3.86
C SER A 140 10.61 -8.91 -3.21
N TYR A 141 9.73 -9.52 -4.01
CA TYR A 141 8.74 -10.50 -3.53
C TYR A 141 9.38 -11.81 -3.04
N LYS A 142 10.47 -12.24 -3.67
CA LYS A 142 11.21 -13.44 -3.29
C LYS A 142 12.11 -13.24 -2.08
N GLU A 143 12.83 -12.13 -2.02
CA GLU A 143 13.90 -11.91 -1.04
C GLU A 143 13.41 -11.31 0.29
N ILE A 144 12.37 -10.47 0.27
CA ILE A 144 11.86 -9.85 1.49
C ILE A 144 10.93 -10.85 2.19
N PRO A 145 11.13 -11.16 3.48
CA PRO A 145 10.20 -12.04 4.19
C PRO A 145 8.81 -11.41 4.29
N LYS A 146 7.75 -12.22 4.14
CA LYS A 146 6.39 -11.79 4.50
C LYS A 146 6.43 -11.26 5.92
N ARG A 147 5.90 -10.05 6.16
CA ARG A 147 5.70 -9.57 7.54
C ARG A 147 5.04 -10.71 8.33
N PRO A 148 5.54 -11.08 9.52
CA PRO A 148 4.82 -12.02 10.35
C PRO A 148 3.41 -11.43 10.53
N LYS A 149 2.39 -12.21 10.15
CA LYS A 149 1.00 -11.88 10.51
C LYS A 149 1.02 -11.56 12.02
N PRO A 150 0.27 -10.57 12.53
CA PRO A 150 0.26 -10.27 13.95
C PRO A 150 -0.33 -11.46 14.72
N ILE A 151 0.50 -12.44 15.08
CA ILE A 151 0.14 -13.64 15.85
C ILE A 151 -0.25 -13.22 17.28
N LYS A 152 0.36 -12.14 17.80
CA LYS A 152 0.17 -11.64 19.17
C LYS A 152 -1.26 -11.27 19.58
N LYS A 153 -2.23 -11.12 18.66
CA LYS A 153 -3.64 -10.86 19.03
C LYS A 153 -4.57 -12.08 18.97
N LYS A 154 -4.10 -13.23 18.47
CA LYS A 154 -4.93 -14.44 18.29
C LYS A 154 -4.68 -15.51 19.36
N GLU A 155 -3.46 -15.64 19.86
CA GLU A 155 -3.12 -16.58 20.94
C GLU A 155 -3.58 -16.08 22.31
N GLU A 156 -3.37 -14.79 22.61
CA GLU A 156 -3.84 -14.16 23.86
C GLU A 156 -5.38 -14.20 24.02
N LYS A 157 -6.13 -14.22 22.90
CA LYS A 157 -7.59 -14.42 22.89
C LYS A 157 -8.02 -15.88 23.03
N ARG A 158 -7.17 -16.86 22.69
CA ARG A 158 -7.47 -18.28 22.84
C ARG A 158 -7.22 -18.76 24.27
N ASP A 159 -6.16 -18.30 24.92
CA ASP A 159 -5.84 -18.68 26.30
C ASP A 159 -6.81 -18.07 27.33
N VAL A 160 -7.32 -16.86 27.06
CA VAL A 160 -8.40 -16.26 27.87
C VAL A 160 -9.71 -17.03 27.69
N LYS A 161 -10.04 -17.50 26.48
CA LYS A 161 -11.25 -18.32 26.24
C LYS A 161 -11.18 -19.70 26.90
N LEU A 162 -10.03 -20.37 26.86
CA LEU A 162 -9.83 -21.69 27.48
C LEU A 162 -9.86 -21.62 29.03
N LYS A 163 -9.38 -20.52 29.63
CA LYS A 163 -9.52 -20.29 31.07
C LYS A 163 -10.97 -19.93 31.46
N GLU A 164 -11.70 -19.21 30.62
CA GLU A 164 -13.11 -18.90 30.86
C GLU A 164 -14.03 -20.14 30.75
N GLU A 165 -13.79 -21.05 29.81
CA GLU A 165 -14.57 -22.30 29.67
C GLU A 165 -14.39 -23.29 30.83
N LYS A 166 -13.18 -23.40 31.40
CA LYS A 166 -12.93 -24.26 32.58
C LYS A 166 -13.64 -23.73 33.84
N ILE A 167 -13.69 -22.41 34.02
CA ILE A 167 -14.40 -21.77 35.14
C ILE A 167 -15.92 -21.88 34.93
N GLU A 168 -16.42 -21.76 33.69
CA GLU A 168 -17.84 -21.95 33.40
C GLU A 168 -18.34 -23.39 33.61
N LYS A 169 -17.48 -24.42 33.52
CA LYS A 169 -17.92 -25.81 33.76
C LYS A 169 -18.14 -26.16 35.24
N GLN A 170 -17.57 -25.40 36.18
CA GLN A 170 -17.70 -25.65 37.62
C GLN A 170 -18.83 -24.87 38.31
N VAL A 171 -19.39 -23.85 37.65
CA VAL A 171 -20.44 -23.00 38.24
C VAL A 171 -21.83 -23.59 37.96
N PRO A 172 -22.71 -23.75 38.97
CA PRO A 172 -24.10 -24.13 38.79
C PRO A 172 -24.81 -23.26 37.75
N ARG A 173 -25.66 -23.84 36.89
CA ARG A 173 -26.40 -23.09 35.84
C ARG A 173 -27.17 -21.88 36.41
N SER A 174 -27.64 -21.97 37.65
CA SER A 174 -28.32 -20.90 38.39
C SER A 174 -27.45 -19.67 38.69
N LEU A 175 -26.13 -19.84 38.83
CA LEU A 175 -25.18 -18.77 39.19
C LEU A 175 -24.44 -18.18 37.99
N LYS A 176 -24.39 -18.88 36.84
CA LYS A 176 -23.70 -18.40 35.63
C LYS A 176 -24.22 -17.06 35.12
N GLY A 177 -25.54 -16.87 35.12
CA GLY A 177 -26.17 -15.62 34.69
C GLY A 177 -25.77 -14.43 35.56
N LEU A 178 -25.78 -14.63 36.87
CA LEU A 178 -25.46 -13.59 37.86
C LEU A 178 -23.96 -13.24 37.84
N ILE A 179 -23.08 -14.22 37.69
CA ILE A 179 -21.62 -13.99 37.58
C ILE A 179 -21.30 -13.24 36.28
N ARG A 180 -21.98 -13.55 35.18
CA ARG A 180 -21.81 -12.83 33.91
C ARG A 180 -22.29 -11.38 34.02
N GLU A 181 -23.42 -11.15 34.71
CA GLU A 181 -23.92 -9.80 34.96
C GLU A 181 -22.98 -9.00 35.88
N LYS A 182 -22.42 -9.64 36.92
CA LYS A 182 -21.40 -9.03 37.81
C LYS A 182 -20.17 -8.58 37.01
N LYS A 183 -19.56 -9.48 36.21
CA LYS A 183 -18.41 -9.13 35.35
C LYS A 183 -18.72 -7.99 34.38
N LEU A 184 -19.95 -7.94 33.86
CA LEU A 184 -20.37 -6.90 32.94
C LEU A 184 -20.51 -5.54 33.64
N LEU A 185 -21.00 -5.51 34.89
CA LEU A 185 -21.07 -4.30 35.71
C LEU A 185 -19.69 -3.80 36.14
N GLU A 186 -18.77 -4.69 36.52
CA GLU A 186 -17.37 -4.35 36.82
C GLU A 186 -16.69 -3.69 35.62
N ARG A 187 -16.87 -4.24 34.42
CA ARG A 187 -16.36 -3.64 33.16
C ARG A 187 -17.00 -2.29 32.84
N LYS A 188 -18.26 -2.07 33.23
CA LYS A 188 -18.93 -0.77 33.06
C LYS A 188 -18.39 0.26 34.04
N LEU A 189 -18.07 -0.15 35.28
CA LEU A 189 -17.45 0.71 36.29
C LEU A 189 -16.04 1.13 35.88
N THR A 190 -15.19 0.22 35.42
CA THR A 190 -13.83 0.56 34.95
C THR A 190 -13.86 1.53 33.76
N LYS A 191 -14.72 1.29 32.77
CA LYS A 191 -14.92 2.22 31.65
C LYS A 191 -15.48 3.58 32.09
N LEU A 192 -16.27 3.62 33.16
CA LEU A 192 -16.79 4.88 33.71
C LEU A 192 -15.67 5.68 34.37
N GLU A 193 -14.72 5.02 35.04
CA GLU A 193 -13.54 5.65 35.64
C GLU A 193 -12.58 6.23 34.59
N GLU A 194 -12.34 5.50 33.49
CA GLU A 194 -11.57 6.01 32.34
C GLU A 194 -12.25 7.25 31.70
N LYS A 195 -13.58 7.27 31.66
CA LYS A 195 -14.39 8.37 31.11
C LYS A 195 -14.69 9.49 32.11
N LYS A 196 -14.14 9.43 33.33
CA LYS A 196 -14.38 10.43 34.40
C LYS A 196 -14.04 11.86 33.96
N LYS A 197 -13.04 12.05 33.09
CA LYS A 197 -12.66 13.36 32.55
C LYS A 197 -13.65 13.91 31.49
N LYS A 198 -14.41 13.03 30.81
CA LYS A 198 -15.36 13.37 29.74
C LYS A 198 -16.81 13.50 30.22
N ILE A 199 -17.12 12.98 31.41
CA ILE A 199 -18.47 12.99 31.98
C ILE A 199 -18.50 13.98 33.15
N GLY A 200 -19.42 14.96 33.13
CA GLY A 200 -19.54 15.95 34.21
C GLY A 200 -19.70 15.31 35.60
N LYS A 201 -19.11 15.95 36.64
CA LYS A 201 -18.99 15.42 38.01
C LYS A 201 -20.31 14.89 38.60
N LYS A 202 -21.43 15.60 38.39
CA LYS A 202 -22.77 15.19 38.88
C LYS A 202 -23.27 13.88 38.22
N LYS A 203 -23.11 13.77 36.90
CA LYS A 203 -23.54 12.59 36.12
C LYS A 203 -22.67 11.36 36.40
N TYR A 204 -21.37 11.56 36.60
CA TYR A 204 -20.46 10.49 37.02
C TYR A 204 -20.82 9.92 38.39
N LYS A 205 -21.07 10.78 39.40
CA LYS A 205 -21.46 10.34 40.75
C LYS A 205 -22.78 9.55 40.74
N ALA A 206 -23.79 10.01 40.00
CA ALA A 206 -25.07 9.32 39.88
C ALA A 206 -24.94 7.93 39.22
N LEU A 207 -24.16 7.84 38.12
CA LEU A 207 -23.95 6.57 37.42
C LEU A 207 -23.11 5.58 38.22
N LYS A 208 -22.07 6.06 38.91
CA LYS A 208 -21.24 5.23 39.79
C LYS A 208 -22.06 4.62 40.92
N LYS A 209 -22.85 5.44 41.63
CA LYS A 209 -23.74 4.97 42.71
C LYS A 209 -24.75 3.93 42.22
N ARG A 210 -25.38 4.15 41.06
CA ARG A 210 -26.35 3.20 40.47
C ARG A 210 -25.72 1.85 40.10
N TYR A 211 -24.49 1.85 39.58
CA TYR A 211 -23.80 0.60 39.26
C TYR A 211 -23.29 -0.13 40.50
N GLU A 212 -22.83 0.58 41.52
CA GLU A 212 -22.41 0.00 42.81
C GLU A 212 -23.59 -0.61 43.58
N GLU A 213 -24.75 0.07 43.64
CA GLU A 213 -25.97 -0.47 44.27
C GLU A 213 -26.46 -1.74 43.56
N ARG A 214 -26.40 -1.76 42.22
CA ARG A 214 -26.77 -2.94 41.44
C ARG A 214 -25.77 -4.09 41.64
N LEU A 215 -24.49 -3.79 41.80
CA LEU A 215 -23.45 -4.77 42.09
C LEU A 215 -23.64 -5.40 43.47
N LYS A 216 -23.91 -4.59 44.51
CA LYS A 216 -24.21 -5.09 45.87
C LYS A 216 -25.42 -6.02 45.90
N LYS A 217 -26.52 -5.65 45.24
CA LYS A 217 -27.71 -6.52 45.13
C LYS A 217 -27.40 -7.84 44.42
N LEU A 218 -26.56 -7.80 43.37
CA LEU A 218 -26.10 -9.01 42.68
C LEU A 218 -25.22 -9.89 43.57
N GLU A 219 -24.33 -9.31 44.36
CA GLU A 219 -23.48 -10.06 45.31
C GLU A 219 -24.29 -10.70 46.43
N GLU A 220 -25.29 -10.02 46.97
CA GLU A 220 -26.23 -10.58 47.95
C GLU A 220 -27.03 -11.74 47.35
N ASN A 221 -27.51 -11.61 46.11
CA ASN A 221 -28.24 -12.68 45.41
C ASN A 221 -27.34 -13.89 45.13
N ILE A 222 -26.08 -13.67 44.73
CA ILE A 222 -25.09 -14.73 44.54
C ILE A 222 -24.82 -15.44 45.88
N LYS A 223 -24.67 -14.68 46.98
CA LYS A 223 -24.43 -15.24 48.32
C LYS A 223 -25.61 -16.05 48.84
N LYS A 224 -26.85 -15.64 48.53
CA LYS A 224 -28.07 -16.39 48.86
C LYS A 224 -28.20 -17.70 48.08
N LEU A 225 -27.81 -17.70 46.80
CA LEU A 225 -27.90 -18.87 45.91
C LEU A 225 -26.69 -19.82 46.01
N SER A 226 -25.64 -19.41 46.71
CA SER A 226 -24.42 -20.20 46.95
C SER A 226 -24.38 -20.85 48.35
N LYS A 227 -25.37 -20.58 49.20
CA LYS A 227 -25.65 -21.33 50.43
C LYS A 227 -26.63 -22.45 50.11
#